data_AF-A0A7Y4RKW6-F1
#
_entry.id   AF-A0A7Y4RKW6-F1
#
_cell.length_a   1.000
_cell.length_b   1.000
_cell.length_c   1.000
_cell.angle_alpha   90.00
_cell.angle_beta   90.00
_cell.angle_gamma   90.00
#
_symmetry.space_group_name_H-M   'P 1'
#
loop_
_entity.id
_entity.type
_entity.pdbx_description
1 polymer ?
#
loop_
_entity_poly.entity_id
_entity_poly.type
_entity_poly.pdbx_seq_one_letter_code
_entity_poly.pdbx_strand_id
1 'polypeptide(L)'
;MIFQNAYQSIPTPASPDTVISILPNELSGPRFMAFQYLKDQVKRWSDTEAIKLKDLNEIQITVTFISPELIQAVYLNQIFMDGILASDFDAQLQTALNSIAAREEILFLVTVTATTNNSIDTVSHVIDIPIKEMLLNNAGNLESIPGHDDHNLDQPINSSLEPVFGYVAYPLGVLQSDGCNWVLDPKYNTNIVITVSDIKLDNISSHPYTWTIPYKPLIETNNYPDQSIFIPVTGDVNLISPLAMPPNPKMNQIGTDPDAYWQDFARYVWNQITLGNY
;
A
#
# COMPACT_ATOMS: atom_id res chain seq x y z
N MET A 1 48.72 10.07 8.40
CA MET A 1 48.09 10.92 7.37
C MET A 1 46.58 10.76 7.55
N ILE A 2 45.96 11.79 8.16
CA ILE A 2 44.54 12.22 8.08
C ILE A 2 43.50 11.19 8.58
N PHE A 3 42.78 11.33 9.71
CA PHE A 3 42.29 12.51 10.45
C PHE A 3 42.53 12.40 11.97
N GLN A 4 43.12 13.46 12.51
CA GLN A 4 43.21 13.82 13.92
C GLN A 4 42.66 15.25 13.99
N ASN A 5 41.98 15.60 15.09
CA ASN A 5 41.44 16.92 15.46
C ASN A 5 40.01 17.24 15.03
N ALA A 6 39.07 17.16 15.97
CA ALA A 6 38.51 18.34 16.65
C ALA A 6 37.59 17.88 17.80
N TYR A 7 38.16 17.65 18.98
CA TYR A 7 37.41 17.75 20.23
C TYR A 7 37.29 19.24 20.55
N GLN A 8 36.09 19.81 20.43
CA GLN A 8 35.76 21.05 21.11
C GLN A 8 35.04 20.72 22.42
N SER A 9 35.54 21.35 23.47
CA SER A 9 35.11 21.26 24.87
C SER A 9 33.63 21.58 25.05
N ILE A 10 32.89 20.65 25.68
CA ILE A 10 31.54 20.85 26.19
C ILE A 10 31.65 21.62 27.53
N PRO A 11 30.96 22.75 27.74
CA PRO A 11 30.83 23.34 29.07
C PRO A 11 29.83 22.54 29.92
N THR A 12 30.22 22.24 31.15
CA THR A 12 29.41 21.65 32.23
C THR A 12 28.13 22.47 32.49
N PRO A 13 26.98 21.83 32.82
CA PRO A 13 25.69 22.52 32.87
C PRO A 13 25.53 23.37 34.14
N ALA A 14 24.98 24.57 33.98
CA ALA A 14 24.26 25.27 35.04
C ALA A 14 22.77 24.91 34.91
N SER A 15 22.20 24.39 35.99
CA SER A 15 20.76 24.13 36.19
C SER A 15 20.16 25.27 37.04
N PRO A 16 18.83 25.45 37.19
CA PRO A 16 17.67 24.94 36.44
C PRO A 16 16.75 26.08 35.92
N ASP A 17 15.62 25.68 35.32
CA ASP A 17 14.40 26.46 35.10
C ASP A 17 14.40 27.48 33.98
N THR A 18 14.06 26.98 32.79
CA THR A 18 13.02 27.64 32.00
C THR A 18 12.15 26.56 31.38
N VAL A 19 11.01 26.28 32.02
CA VAL A 19 9.88 25.60 31.39
C VAL A 19 9.40 26.52 30.27
N ILE A 20 9.90 26.31 29.06
CA ILE A 20 9.24 26.81 27.86
C ILE A 20 8.25 25.74 27.43
N SER A 21 7.06 25.89 27.98
CA SER A 21 5.82 25.41 27.41
C SER A 21 5.65 25.98 25.99
N ILE A 22 4.92 25.22 25.18
CA ILE A 22 4.37 25.54 23.85
C ILE A 22 5.39 25.54 22.69
N LEU A 23 5.46 24.43 21.95
CA LEU A 23 5.77 24.48 20.52
C LEU A 23 4.44 24.38 19.75
N PRO A 24 3.98 25.47 19.11
CA PRO A 24 2.78 25.44 18.26
C PRO A 24 3.11 24.83 16.88
N ASN A 25 2.34 23.82 16.46
CA ASN A 25 1.82 23.57 15.10
C ASN A 25 2.64 23.73 13.79
N GLU A 26 3.97 23.89 13.79
CA GLU A 26 4.75 24.09 12.54
C GLU A 26 5.57 22.87 12.04
N LEU A 27 5.07 21.64 12.24
CA LEU A 27 5.67 20.42 11.64
C LEU A 27 5.08 20.04 10.27
N SER A 28 4.39 20.97 9.59
CA SER A 28 3.59 20.70 8.39
C SER A 28 4.39 20.55 7.08
N GLY A 29 5.71 20.79 7.06
CA GLY A 29 6.54 20.61 5.86
C GLY A 29 6.97 19.14 5.61
N PRO A 30 7.90 18.59 6.40
CA PRO A 30 8.44 17.24 6.18
C PRO A 30 7.40 16.13 6.34
N ARG A 31 6.49 16.27 7.32
CA ARG A 31 5.42 15.28 7.55
C ARG A 31 4.47 15.19 6.35
N PHE A 32 4.09 16.33 5.80
CA PHE A 32 3.23 16.38 4.62
C PHE A 32 3.94 15.80 3.39
N MET A 33 5.23 16.08 3.20
CA MET A 33 6.01 15.48 2.10
C MET A 33 6.12 13.97 2.22
N ALA A 34 6.39 13.46 3.42
CA ALA A 34 6.39 12.02 3.66
C ALA A 34 5.02 11.41 3.32
N PHE A 35 3.94 12.07 3.69
CA PHE A 35 2.59 11.61 3.38
C PHE A 35 2.28 11.66 1.88
N GLN A 36 2.68 12.72 1.17
CA GLN A 36 2.54 12.77 -0.29
C GLN A 36 3.36 11.67 -0.97
N TYR A 37 4.58 11.42 -0.51
CA TYR A 37 5.41 10.32 -1.01
C TYR A 37 4.73 8.96 -0.80
N LEU A 38 4.13 8.73 0.37
CA LEU A 38 3.34 7.53 0.64
C LEU A 38 2.13 7.42 -0.28
N LYS A 39 1.36 8.49 -0.46
CA LYS A 39 0.23 8.54 -1.39
C LYS A 39 0.66 8.15 -2.80
N ASP A 40 1.78 8.69 -3.27
CA ASP A 40 2.32 8.43 -4.59
C ASP A 40 2.82 6.97 -4.72
N GLN A 41 3.46 6.41 -3.70
CA GLN A 41 3.83 4.99 -3.70
C GLN A 41 2.61 4.08 -3.70
N VAL A 42 1.60 4.35 -2.88
CA VAL A 42 0.37 3.56 -2.86
C VAL A 42 -0.30 3.59 -4.23
N LYS A 43 -0.52 4.78 -4.80
CA LYS A 43 -1.11 4.93 -6.13
C LYS A 43 -0.28 4.25 -7.23
N ARG A 44 1.05 4.28 -7.14
CA ARG A 44 1.95 3.62 -8.09
C ARG A 44 1.85 2.10 -8.03
N TRP A 45 1.72 1.54 -6.83
CA TRP A 45 1.75 0.10 -6.59
C TRP A 45 0.35 -0.52 -6.49
N SER A 46 -0.70 0.24 -6.81
CA SER A 46 -2.08 -0.22 -6.82
C SER A 46 -2.67 -0.17 -8.22
N ASP A 47 -3.61 -1.07 -8.49
CA ASP A 47 -4.55 -0.96 -9.61
C ASP A 47 -5.97 -1.32 -9.12
N THR A 48 -6.99 -0.77 -9.78
CA THR A 48 -8.38 -0.87 -9.34
C THR A 48 -9.30 -1.26 -10.50
N GLU A 49 -10.07 -2.32 -10.31
CA GLU A 49 -11.13 -2.74 -11.22
C GLU A 49 -12.52 -2.46 -10.63
N ALA A 50 -13.43 -2.00 -11.48
CA ALA A 50 -14.79 -1.64 -11.09
C ALA A 50 -15.83 -2.58 -11.70
N ILE A 51 -16.60 -3.24 -10.85
CA ILE A 51 -17.73 -4.09 -11.22
C ILE A 51 -19.01 -3.27 -11.10
N LYS A 52 -19.64 -2.97 -12.24
CA LYS A 52 -20.90 -2.23 -12.26
C LYS A 52 -22.02 -3.07 -11.66
N LEU A 53 -22.69 -2.51 -10.66
CA LEU A 53 -23.98 -2.97 -10.18
C LEU A 53 -25.11 -2.27 -10.97
N LYS A 54 -26.36 -2.62 -10.66
CA LYS A 54 -27.52 -1.87 -11.19
C LYS A 54 -27.52 -0.43 -10.62
N ASP A 55 -28.11 0.49 -11.36
CA ASP A 55 -28.47 1.84 -10.89
C ASP A 55 -27.31 2.67 -10.32
N LEU A 56 -26.19 2.72 -11.06
CA LEU A 56 -24.99 3.54 -10.78
C LEU A 56 -24.17 3.13 -9.54
N ASN A 57 -24.49 2.02 -8.88
CA ASN A 57 -23.64 1.45 -7.85
C ASN A 57 -22.51 0.64 -8.50
N GLU A 58 -21.37 0.55 -7.83
CA GLU A 58 -20.24 -0.26 -8.30
C GLU A 58 -19.48 -0.87 -7.11
N ILE A 59 -18.84 -2.00 -7.36
CA ILE A 59 -17.87 -2.58 -6.44
C ILE A 59 -16.50 -2.28 -7.01
N GLN A 60 -15.59 -1.79 -6.18
CA GLN A 60 -14.20 -1.59 -6.54
C GLN A 60 -13.33 -2.61 -5.84
N ILE A 61 -12.52 -3.30 -6.64
CA ILE A 61 -11.50 -4.23 -6.16
C ILE A 61 -10.15 -3.61 -6.48
N THR A 62 -9.44 -3.21 -5.42
CA THR A 62 -8.10 -2.63 -5.52
C THR A 62 -7.08 -3.68 -5.10
N VAL A 63 -6.09 -3.92 -5.95
CA VAL A 63 -4.96 -4.80 -5.67
C VAL A 63 -3.71 -3.96 -5.54
N THR A 64 -3.02 -4.09 -4.40
CA THR A 64 -1.83 -3.28 -4.07
C THR A 64 -0.63 -4.17 -3.82
N PHE A 65 0.42 -4.03 -4.61
CA PHE A 65 1.69 -4.71 -4.38
C PHE A 65 2.44 -4.11 -3.18
N ILE A 66 2.79 -4.94 -2.20
CA ILE A 66 3.57 -4.52 -1.03
C ILE A 66 5.06 -4.47 -1.39
N SER A 67 5.45 -3.42 -2.10
CA SER A 67 6.82 -3.21 -2.55
C SER A 67 7.74 -2.70 -1.43
N PRO A 68 9.06 -2.97 -1.51
CA PRO A 68 10.07 -2.33 -0.67
C PRO A 68 10.00 -0.80 -0.61
N GLU A 69 9.71 -0.12 -1.72
CA GLU A 69 9.54 1.35 -1.72
C GLU A 69 8.29 1.80 -0.98
N LEU A 70 7.20 1.03 -1.06
CA LEU A 70 5.98 1.30 -0.30
C LEU A 70 6.22 1.11 1.21
N ILE A 71 6.91 0.03 1.60
CA ILE A 71 7.32 -0.20 2.99
C ILE A 71 8.18 0.96 3.49
N GLN A 72 9.18 1.39 2.70
CA GLN A 72 10.00 2.55 3.03
C GLN A 72 9.16 3.81 3.25
N ALA A 73 8.18 4.08 2.38
CA ALA A 73 7.29 5.23 2.50
C ALA A 73 6.45 5.17 3.79
N VAL A 74 5.95 3.99 4.15
CA VAL A 74 5.19 3.78 5.39
C VAL A 74 6.05 4.07 6.62
N TYR A 75 7.24 3.48 6.72
CA TYR A 75 8.12 3.67 7.88
C TYR A 75 8.62 5.11 8.00
N LEU A 76 8.83 5.81 6.87
CA LEU A 76 9.16 7.23 6.89
C LEU A 76 8.04 8.05 7.56
N ASN A 77 6.77 7.75 7.23
CA ASN A 77 5.62 8.39 7.85
C ASN A 77 5.51 8.05 9.35
N GLN A 78 5.73 6.78 9.72
CA GLN A 78 5.70 6.34 11.11
C GLN A 78 6.69 7.09 12.00
N ILE A 79 7.95 7.23 11.58
CA ILE A 79 8.97 7.95 12.33
C ILE A 79 8.59 9.42 12.52
N PHE A 80 8.10 10.04 11.45
CA PHE A 80 7.65 11.43 11.53
C PHE A 80 6.46 11.60 12.46
N MET A 81 5.55 10.63 12.52
CA MET A 81 4.40 10.64 13.44
C MET A 81 4.83 10.48 14.90
N ASP A 82 5.65 9.46 15.19
CA ASP A 82 6.10 9.12 16.54
C ASP A 82 7.15 10.09 17.11
N GLY A 83 7.74 10.92 16.25
CA GLY A 83 8.82 11.83 16.66
C GLY A 83 10.12 11.09 17.01
N ILE A 84 10.31 9.89 16.46
CA ILE A 84 11.50 9.06 16.66
C ILE A 84 12.70 9.70 15.95
N LEU A 85 13.90 9.54 16.52
CA LEU A 85 15.13 10.03 15.90
C LEU A 85 15.44 9.24 14.62
N ALA A 86 15.84 9.94 13.57
CA ALA A 86 16.19 9.35 12.27
C ALA A 86 17.31 8.28 12.34
N SER A 87 18.09 8.24 13.44
CA SER A 87 19.14 7.25 13.67
C SER A 87 18.65 5.80 13.70
N ASP A 88 17.36 5.58 14.00
CA ASP A 88 16.77 4.23 14.08
C ASP A 88 16.02 3.83 12.81
N PHE A 89 15.93 4.72 11.81
CA PHE A 89 15.16 4.47 10.58
C PHE A 89 15.70 3.30 9.78
N ASP A 90 16.99 3.30 9.47
CA ASP A 90 17.61 2.26 8.64
C ASP A 90 17.49 0.88 9.32
N ALA A 91 17.63 0.83 10.65
CA ALA A 91 17.50 -0.42 11.41
C ALA A 91 16.06 -0.95 11.41
N GLN A 92 15.06 -0.07 11.61
CA GLN A 92 13.65 -0.46 11.59
C GLN A 92 13.19 -0.87 10.19
N LEU A 93 13.58 -0.10 9.16
CA LEU A 93 13.29 -0.40 7.76
C LEU A 93 13.91 -1.74 7.37
N GLN A 94 15.19 -1.97 7.69
CA GLN A 94 15.84 -3.23 7.37
C GLN A 94 15.18 -4.41 8.09
N THR A 95 14.74 -4.23 9.34
CA THR A 95 14.00 -5.27 10.09
C THR A 95 12.69 -5.62 9.39
N ALA A 96 11.93 -4.61 8.95
CA ALA A 96 10.68 -4.82 8.23
C ALA A 96 10.88 -5.51 6.87
N LEU A 97 11.86 -5.04 6.09
CA LEU A 97 12.23 -5.63 4.80
C LEU A 97 12.70 -7.08 4.96
N ASN A 98 13.51 -7.37 5.97
CA ASN A 98 13.95 -8.74 6.26
C ASN A 98 12.79 -9.65 6.67
N SER A 99 11.84 -9.15 7.46
CA SER A 99 10.64 -9.90 7.86
C SER A 99 9.81 -10.32 6.65
N ILE A 100 9.64 -9.42 5.68
CA ILE A 100 8.91 -9.69 4.44
C ILE A 100 9.71 -10.62 3.52
N ALA A 101 11.01 -10.38 3.36
CA ALA A 101 11.88 -11.23 2.54
C ALA A 101 11.95 -12.68 3.08
N ALA A 102 11.91 -12.87 4.40
CA ALA A 102 11.95 -14.18 5.04
C ALA A 102 10.73 -15.08 4.74
N ARG A 103 9.64 -14.52 4.18
CA ARG A 103 8.45 -15.27 3.77
C ARG A 103 8.63 -16.02 2.47
N GLU A 104 9.63 -15.63 1.68
CA GLU A 104 9.84 -16.16 0.33
C GLU A 104 8.62 -16.01 -0.59
N GLU A 105 7.86 -14.93 -0.37
CA GLU A 105 6.61 -14.62 -1.08
C GLU A 105 6.50 -13.16 -1.52
N ILE A 106 5.67 -12.95 -2.54
CA ILE A 106 5.29 -11.66 -3.12
C ILE A 106 3.89 -11.34 -2.58
N LEU A 107 3.80 -10.29 -1.76
CA LEU A 107 2.58 -9.93 -1.04
C LEU A 107 1.75 -8.88 -1.78
N PHE A 108 0.44 -9.08 -1.81
CA PHE A 108 -0.54 -8.14 -2.31
C PHE A 108 -1.63 -7.92 -1.28
N LEU A 109 -2.00 -6.65 -1.05
CA LEU A 109 -3.20 -6.29 -0.31
C LEU A 109 -4.36 -6.15 -1.29
N VAL A 110 -5.39 -6.98 -1.10
CA VAL A 110 -6.64 -6.91 -1.85
C VAL A 110 -7.67 -6.19 -0.98
N THR A 111 -8.33 -5.20 -1.56
CA THR A 111 -9.40 -4.44 -0.90
C THR A 111 -10.64 -4.41 -1.78
N VAL A 112 -11.78 -4.80 -1.22
CA VAL A 112 -13.09 -4.84 -1.86
C VAL A 112 -14.01 -3.85 -1.16
N THR A 113 -14.47 -2.85 -1.91
CA THR A 113 -15.31 -1.76 -1.39
C THR A 113 -16.51 -1.55 -2.30
N ALA A 114 -17.65 -1.18 -1.75
CA ALA A 114 -18.85 -0.86 -2.53
C ALA A 114 -19.10 0.65 -2.52
N THR A 115 -19.32 1.22 -3.70
CA THR A 115 -19.84 2.58 -3.86
C THR A 115 -21.35 2.53 -3.85
N THR A 116 -21.95 3.10 -2.80
CA THR A 116 -23.38 3.38 -2.77
C THR A 116 -23.58 4.84 -3.20
N ASN A 117 -24.17 5.05 -4.37
CA ASN A 117 -24.77 6.35 -4.65
C ASN A 117 -25.97 6.51 -3.72
N ASN A 118 -26.15 7.69 -3.12
CA ASN A 118 -27.10 8.02 -2.04
C ASN A 118 -28.61 7.76 -2.34
N SER A 119 -28.95 6.89 -3.28
CA SER A 119 -30.30 6.38 -3.50
C SER A 119 -30.59 5.17 -2.60
N ILE A 120 -31.81 5.14 -2.10
CA ILE A 120 -32.43 4.24 -1.12
C ILE A 120 -32.51 2.76 -1.60
N ASP A 121 -31.78 2.37 -2.64
CA ASP A 121 -31.74 0.98 -3.11
C ASP A 121 -30.83 0.14 -2.23
N THR A 122 -31.49 -0.53 -1.29
CA THR A 122 -30.96 -1.47 -0.29
C THR A 122 -30.68 -2.86 -0.87
N VAL A 123 -30.53 -2.98 -2.19
CA VAL A 123 -30.29 -4.29 -2.82
C VAL A 123 -28.86 -4.72 -2.53
N SER A 124 -28.75 -5.58 -1.54
CA SER A 124 -27.54 -6.31 -1.20
C SER A 124 -27.21 -7.29 -2.33
N HIS A 125 -25.98 -7.22 -2.82
CA HIS A 125 -25.42 -8.15 -3.79
C HIS A 125 -24.37 -9.03 -3.12
N VAL A 126 -24.31 -10.29 -3.54
CA VAL A 126 -23.29 -11.25 -3.11
C VAL A 126 -22.22 -11.35 -4.18
N ILE A 127 -20.97 -11.18 -3.77
CA ILE A 127 -19.80 -11.13 -4.64
C ILE A 127 -18.90 -12.29 -4.24
N ASP A 128 -18.60 -13.17 -5.17
CA ASP A 128 -17.71 -14.31 -4.96
C ASP A 128 -16.52 -14.14 -5.91
N ILE A 129 -15.36 -13.84 -5.31
CA ILE A 129 -14.08 -13.65 -5.99
C ILE A 129 -13.28 -14.94 -5.77
N PRO A 130 -12.92 -15.69 -6.81
CA PRO A 130 -12.17 -16.93 -6.65
C PRO A 130 -10.68 -16.61 -6.39
N ILE A 131 -10.35 -16.17 -5.17
CA ILE A 131 -9.01 -15.70 -4.77
C ILE A 131 -7.91 -16.71 -5.11
N LYS A 132 -8.16 -17.99 -4.84
CA LYS A 132 -7.21 -19.09 -5.11
C LYS A 132 -6.97 -19.36 -6.60
N GLU A 133 -7.83 -18.81 -7.47
CA GLU A 133 -7.73 -18.90 -8.92
C GLU A 133 -7.24 -17.59 -9.55
N MET A 134 -6.88 -16.58 -8.74
CA MET A 134 -6.22 -15.38 -9.23
C MET A 134 -4.79 -15.73 -9.70
N LEU A 135 -4.50 -15.48 -10.97
CA LEU A 135 -3.22 -15.83 -11.58
C LEU A 135 -2.33 -14.59 -11.67
N LEU A 136 -1.11 -14.69 -11.13
CA LEU A 136 -0.04 -13.76 -11.44
C LEU A 136 0.69 -14.24 -12.69
N ASN A 137 0.65 -13.42 -13.74
CA ASN A 137 1.26 -13.70 -15.03
C ASN A 137 2.57 -12.94 -15.17
N ASN A 138 3.64 -13.68 -15.49
CA ASN A 138 4.95 -13.08 -15.73
C ASN A 138 5.21 -12.81 -17.22
N ALA A 139 6.32 -12.11 -17.52
CA ALA A 139 6.69 -11.76 -18.89
C ALA A 139 7.08 -12.97 -19.78
N GLY A 140 7.33 -14.13 -19.18
CA GLY A 140 7.62 -15.40 -19.85
C GLY A 140 6.40 -16.31 -20.04
N ASN A 141 5.17 -15.82 -19.78
CA ASN A 141 3.93 -16.61 -19.75
C ASN A 141 3.91 -17.72 -18.69
N LEU A 142 4.68 -17.57 -17.61
CA LEU A 142 4.47 -18.36 -16.39
C LEU A 142 3.26 -17.78 -15.66
N GLU A 143 2.31 -18.64 -15.34
CA GLU A 143 1.17 -18.35 -14.47
C GLU A 143 1.45 -18.94 -13.09
N SER A 144 1.20 -18.16 -12.04
CA SER A 144 1.28 -18.60 -10.65
C SER A 144 -0.02 -18.34 -9.94
N ILE A 145 -0.54 -19.34 -9.23
CA ILE A 145 -1.61 -19.19 -8.25
C ILE A 145 -1.04 -18.67 -6.91
N PRO A 146 -1.87 -18.16 -6.00
CA PRO A 146 -1.44 -17.80 -4.66
C PRO A 146 -1.04 -19.05 -3.87
N GLY A 147 -0.03 -18.91 -3.02
CA GLY A 147 0.36 -19.91 -2.02
C GLY A 147 -0.42 -19.75 -0.71
N HIS A 148 -0.74 -18.50 -0.35
CA HIS A 148 -1.52 -18.15 0.84
C HIS A 148 -2.48 -17.00 0.56
N ASP A 149 -3.58 -16.97 1.30
CA ASP A 149 -4.57 -15.90 1.29
C ASP A 149 -5.23 -15.77 2.67
N ASP A 150 -5.66 -14.56 3.01
CA ASP A 150 -6.44 -14.32 4.22
C ASP A 150 -7.86 -14.88 4.08
N HIS A 151 -8.28 -15.66 5.09
CA HIS A 151 -9.54 -16.41 5.05
C HIS A 151 -10.81 -15.55 4.87
N ASN A 152 -10.76 -14.26 5.16
CA ASN A 152 -11.89 -13.37 4.95
C ASN A 152 -12.11 -13.01 3.47
N LEU A 153 -11.11 -13.19 2.61
CA LEU A 153 -11.26 -13.07 1.15
C LEU A 153 -11.85 -14.35 0.52
N ASP A 154 -11.76 -15.46 1.23
CA ASP A 154 -12.22 -16.81 0.87
C ASP A 154 -13.74 -17.00 0.99
N GLN A 155 -14.48 -15.95 1.36
CA GLN A 155 -15.90 -15.99 1.65
C GLN A 155 -16.68 -15.04 0.73
N PRO A 156 -17.94 -15.37 0.37
CA PRO A 156 -18.78 -14.47 -0.39
C PRO A 156 -18.96 -13.12 0.33
N ILE A 157 -18.63 -12.04 -0.36
CA ILE A 157 -18.66 -10.67 0.15
C ILE A 157 -20.03 -10.07 -0.12
N ASN A 158 -20.63 -9.46 0.90
CA ASN A 158 -21.91 -8.78 0.76
C ASN A 158 -21.70 -7.27 0.56
N SER A 159 -22.20 -6.72 -0.55
CA SER A 159 -22.04 -5.31 -0.92
C SER A 159 -22.70 -4.33 0.04
N SER A 160 -23.62 -4.77 0.90
CA SER A 160 -24.25 -3.92 1.92
C SER A 160 -23.50 -3.88 3.25
N LEU A 161 -22.42 -4.68 3.40
CA LEU A 161 -21.58 -4.71 4.59
C LEU A 161 -20.38 -3.78 4.46
N GLU A 162 -19.60 -3.69 5.54
CA GLU A 162 -18.35 -2.95 5.56
C GLU A 162 -17.36 -3.50 4.52
N PRO A 163 -16.41 -2.67 4.05
CA PRO A 163 -15.36 -3.12 3.16
C PRO A 163 -14.62 -4.38 3.66
N VAL A 164 -14.26 -5.24 2.73
CA VAL A 164 -13.48 -6.46 3.00
C VAL A 164 -12.07 -6.27 2.45
N PHE A 165 -11.06 -6.76 3.16
CA PHE A 165 -9.67 -6.64 2.76
C PHE A 165 -8.84 -7.79 3.30
N GLY A 166 -7.77 -8.16 2.62
CA GLY A 166 -6.85 -9.19 3.10
C GLY A 166 -5.64 -9.31 2.20
N TYR A 167 -4.69 -10.13 2.62
CA TYR A 167 -3.49 -10.40 1.84
C TYR A 167 -3.63 -11.61 0.96
N VAL A 168 -2.99 -11.54 -0.20
CA VAL A 168 -2.78 -12.64 -1.13
C VAL A 168 -1.28 -12.73 -1.39
N ALA A 169 -0.70 -13.90 -1.20
CA ALA A 169 0.73 -14.15 -1.30
C ALA A 169 1.03 -15.12 -2.44
N TYR A 170 1.94 -14.74 -3.34
CA TYR A 170 2.44 -15.60 -4.41
C TYR A 170 3.86 -16.08 -4.09
N PRO A 171 4.25 -17.30 -4.48
CA PRO A 171 5.62 -17.76 -4.26
C PRO A 171 6.61 -16.89 -5.05
N LEU A 172 7.85 -16.72 -4.55
CA LEU A 172 8.90 -16.02 -5.29
C LEU A 172 9.31 -16.77 -6.58
N GLY A 173 9.22 -18.09 -6.58
CA GLY A 173 9.58 -18.93 -7.71
C GLY A 173 8.75 -20.21 -7.77
N VAL A 174 8.55 -20.71 -8.98
CA VAL A 174 7.79 -21.93 -9.27
C VAL A 174 8.71 -22.92 -9.97
N LEU A 175 8.65 -24.18 -9.54
CA LEU A 175 9.41 -25.25 -10.16
C LEU A 175 8.74 -25.67 -11.49
N GLN A 176 9.46 -25.47 -12.59
CA GLN A 176 9.11 -25.96 -13.92
C GLN A 176 10.10 -27.04 -14.39
N SER A 177 9.89 -27.58 -15.60
CA SER A 177 10.72 -28.65 -16.17
C SER A 177 12.19 -28.27 -16.37
N ASP A 178 12.49 -26.99 -16.51
CA ASP A 178 13.82 -26.41 -16.75
C ASP A 178 14.48 -25.84 -15.48
N GLY A 179 13.77 -25.81 -14.35
CA GLY A 179 14.29 -25.36 -13.06
C GLY A 179 13.30 -24.53 -12.26
N CYS A 180 13.79 -23.85 -11.23
CA CYS A 180 13.00 -22.87 -10.48
C CYS A 180 13.01 -21.54 -11.25
N ASN A 181 11.84 -21.14 -11.74
CA ASN A 181 11.65 -19.90 -12.48
C ASN A 181 11.02 -18.84 -11.58
N TRP A 182 11.50 -17.60 -11.68
CA TRP A 182 10.98 -16.48 -10.90
C TRP A 182 9.56 -16.13 -11.33
N VAL A 183 8.67 -15.96 -10.36
CA VAL A 183 7.29 -15.50 -10.61
C VAL A 183 7.30 -14.06 -11.11
N LEU A 184 8.18 -13.22 -10.58
CA LEU A 184 8.50 -11.92 -11.16
C LEU A 184 9.98 -11.89 -11.53
N ASP A 185 10.27 -12.03 -12.82
CA ASP A 185 11.65 -11.99 -13.33
C ASP A 185 12.15 -10.53 -13.34
N PRO A 186 13.19 -10.21 -12.55
CA PRO A 186 13.71 -8.85 -12.42
C PRO A 186 14.41 -8.33 -13.69
N LYS A 187 14.54 -9.13 -14.74
CA LYS A 187 15.13 -8.71 -16.02
C LYS A 187 14.07 -8.43 -17.08
N TYR A 188 12.94 -9.13 -17.05
CA TYR A 188 11.96 -9.10 -18.13
C TYR A 188 10.60 -8.52 -17.73
N ASN A 189 10.22 -8.60 -16.46
CA ASN A 189 8.95 -8.03 -16.01
C ASN A 189 9.04 -6.50 -15.96
N THR A 190 8.13 -5.85 -16.69
CA THR A 190 7.88 -4.40 -16.61
C THR A 190 6.52 -4.08 -15.97
N ASN A 191 5.69 -5.08 -15.78
CA ASN A 191 4.40 -5.00 -15.11
C ASN A 191 4.20 -6.27 -14.26
N ILE A 192 3.44 -6.13 -13.18
CA ILE A 192 2.77 -7.23 -12.50
C ILE A 192 1.36 -7.31 -13.09
N VAL A 193 0.99 -8.47 -13.61
CA VAL A 193 -0.33 -8.69 -14.21
C VAL A 193 -1.03 -9.77 -13.41
N ILE A 194 -2.14 -9.43 -12.77
CA ILE A 194 -2.97 -10.37 -12.02
C ILE A 194 -4.31 -10.51 -12.75
N THR A 195 -4.73 -11.74 -13.00
CA THR A 195 -5.97 -12.03 -13.75
C THR A 195 -6.87 -12.97 -13.00
N VAL A 196 -8.17 -12.85 -13.20
CA VAL A 196 -9.17 -13.83 -12.74
C VAL A 196 -10.16 -14.10 -13.88
N SER A 197 -10.56 -15.36 -14.05
CA SER A 197 -11.42 -15.79 -15.17
C SER A 197 -12.81 -15.20 -15.10
N ASP A 198 -13.38 -15.13 -13.90
CA ASP A 198 -14.69 -14.59 -13.62
C ASP A 198 -14.82 -14.22 -12.14
N ILE A 199 -15.63 -13.22 -11.87
CA ILE A 199 -16.12 -12.90 -10.53
C ILE A 199 -17.63 -13.12 -10.55
N LYS A 200 -18.18 -13.84 -9.57
CA LYS A 200 -19.63 -14.10 -9.54
C LYS A 200 -20.34 -12.99 -8.78
N LEU A 201 -21.34 -12.40 -9.41
CA LEU A 201 -22.28 -11.46 -8.80
C LEU A 201 -23.65 -12.12 -8.73
N ASP A 202 -24.17 -12.35 -7.53
CA ASP A 202 -25.44 -13.06 -7.30
C ASP A 202 -25.52 -14.42 -8.04
N ASN A 203 -24.40 -15.19 -8.00
CA ASN A 203 -24.20 -16.46 -8.73
C ASN A 203 -24.15 -16.35 -10.26
N ILE A 204 -24.04 -15.14 -10.81
CA ILE A 204 -23.86 -14.91 -12.24
C ILE A 204 -22.38 -14.61 -12.49
N SER A 205 -21.69 -15.50 -13.21
CA SER A 205 -20.31 -15.26 -13.64
C SER A 205 -20.23 -14.06 -14.57
N SER A 206 -19.26 -13.20 -14.30
CA SER A 206 -18.94 -12.03 -15.10
C SER A 206 -17.84 -12.34 -16.15
N HIS A 207 -17.27 -11.29 -16.73
CA HIS A 207 -16.14 -11.40 -17.65
C HIS A 207 -14.82 -11.49 -16.85
N PRO A 208 -13.71 -11.88 -17.50
CA PRO A 208 -12.40 -11.82 -16.86
C PRO A 208 -12.03 -10.41 -16.42
N TYR A 209 -11.32 -10.32 -15.29
CA TYR A 209 -10.74 -9.07 -14.79
C TYR A 209 -9.22 -9.14 -14.78
N THR A 210 -8.57 -7.99 -14.90
CA THR A 210 -7.11 -7.89 -14.96
C THR A 210 -6.65 -6.65 -14.22
N TRP A 211 -5.75 -6.83 -13.26
CA TRP A 211 -5.02 -5.74 -12.60
C TRP A 211 -3.60 -5.67 -13.18
N THR A 212 -3.19 -4.50 -13.65
CA THR A 212 -1.87 -4.26 -14.24
C THR A 212 -1.13 -3.17 -13.48
N ILE A 213 -0.18 -3.58 -12.65
CA ILE A 213 0.63 -2.67 -11.82
C ILE A 213 1.99 -2.47 -12.51
N PRO A 214 2.40 -1.23 -12.84
CA PRO A 214 3.73 -0.96 -13.38
C PRO A 214 4.82 -1.44 -12.43
N TYR A 215 5.72 -2.28 -12.94
CA TYR A 215 6.76 -2.92 -12.14
C TYR A 215 8.14 -2.49 -12.61
N LYS A 216 8.96 -2.07 -11.66
CA LYS A 216 10.39 -1.85 -11.87
C LYS A 216 11.16 -2.74 -10.91
N PRO A 217 12.02 -3.63 -11.42
CA PRO A 217 12.90 -4.45 -10.60
C PRO A 217 13.82 -3.59 -9.73
N LEU A 218 13.93 -3.95 -8.46
CA LEU A 218 14.75 -3.26 -7.46
C LEU A 218 16.26 -3.49 -7.65
N ILE A 219 16.64 -4.52 -8.40
CA ILE A 219 18.04 -4.91 -8.59
C ILE A 219 18.81 -3.89 -9.44
N GLU A 220 18.12 -2.99 -10.15
CA GLU A 220 18.76 -1.98 -11.02
C GLU A 220 18.69 -0.53 -10.50
N THR A 221 18.10 -0.29 -9.32
CA THR A 221 17.97 1.07 -8.80
C THR A 221 19.13 1.43 -7.87
N ASN A 222 20.21 2.00 -8.45
CA ASN A 222 21.10 2.95 -7.76
C ASN A 222 20.40 4.29 -7.45
N ASN A 223 19.08 4.34 -7.60
CA ASN A 223 18.29 5.54 -7.37
C ASN A 223 17.87 5.55 -5.92
N TYR A 224 18.64 6.28 -5.11
CA TYR A 224 18.10 6.89 -3.91
C TYR A 224 16.80 7.64 -4.28
N PRO A 225 15.77 7.63 -3.42
CA PRO A 225 14.55 8.40 -3.67
C PRO A 225 14.94 9.85 -3.99
N ASP A 226 14.42 10.37 -5.10
CA ASP A 226 14.66 11.72 -5.56
C ASP A 226 14.29 12.71 -4.45
N GLN A 227 15.29 13.44 -3.94
CA GLN A 227 15.15 14.33 -2.78
C GLN A 227 14.48 15.67 -3.13
N SER A 228 13.92 15.83 -4.34
CA SER A 228 13.60 17.14 -4.88
C SER A 228 12.11 17.41 -5.12
N ILE A 229 11.30 17.49 -4.06
CA ILE A 229 10.06 18.32 -4.11
C ILE A 229 9.85 19.04 -2.76
N PHE A 230 10.39 20.26 -2.66
CA PHE A 230 10.05 21.19 -1.57
C PHE A 230 8.98 22.18 -2.02
N ILE A 231 7.73 21.93 -1.65
CA ILE A 231 6.68 22.96 -1.57
C ILE A 231 6.06 22.87 -0.17
N PRO A 232 6.12 23.93 0.66
CA PRO A 232 5.45 23.92 1.96
C PRO A 232 3.95 24.07 1.73
N VAL A 233 3.19 23.02 2.02
CA VAL A 233 1.72 23.08 2.08
C VAL A 233 1.33 22.81 3.53
N THR A 234 0.58 23.72 4.12
CA THR A 234 -0.03 23.52 5.43
C THR A 234 -1.10 22.44 5.32
N GLY A 235 -0.81 21.24 5.81
CA GLY A 235 -1.79 20.13 5.89
C GLY A 235 -2.51 20.09 7.24
N ASP A 236 -3.78 19.70 7.23
CA ASP A 236 -4.55 19.35 8.44
C ASP A 236 -3.96 18.09 9.11
N VAL A 237 -3.87 18.09 10.44
CA VAL A 237 -3.31 16.97 11.25
C VAL A 237 -4.11 15.67 11.04
N ASN A 238 -5.40 15.78 10.68
CA ASN A 238 -6.23 14.61 10.39
C ASN A 238 -5.85 13.90 9.08
N LEU A 239 -5.21 14.60 8.13
CA LEU A 239 -4.78 14.02 6.84
C LEU A 239 -3.52 13.15 6.96
N ILE A 240 -2.80 13.23 8.08
CA ILE A 240 -1.49 12.59 8.27
C ILE A 240 -1.49 11.49 9.34
N SER A 241 -2.67 11.00 9.72
CA SER A 241 -2.82 9.92 10.73
C SER A 241 -3.27 8.62 10.07
N PRO A 242 -2.82 7.43 10.49
CA PRO A 242 -3.27 6.14 9.96
C PRO A 242 -4.79 5.97 10.03
N LEU A 243 -5.34 5.15 9.12
CA LEU A 243 -6.78 4.85 9.04
C LEU A 243 -7.01 3.34 9.23
N ALA A 244 -7.96 2.96 10.08
CA ALA A 244 -8.19 1.56 10.40
C ALA A 244 -8.94 0.79 9.30
N MET A 245 -9.90 1.44 8.64
CA MET A 245 -10.76 0.87 7.60
C MET A 245 -10.40 1.44 6.23
N PRO A 246 -10.53 0.66 5.15
CA PRO A 246 -10.30 1.20 3.82
C PRO A 246 -11.38 2.25 3.47
N PRO A 247 -11.03 3.30 2.71
CA PRO A 247 -11.98 4.31 2.28
C PRO A 247 -13.03 3.74 1.33
N ASN A 248 -14.26 4.25 1.46
CA ASN A 248 -15.27 4.03 0.43
C ASN A 248 -14.89 4.77 -0.86
N PRO A 249 -15.13 4.20 -2.05
CA PRO A 249 -14.84 4.89 -3.28
C PRO A 249 -15.85 6.01 -3.48
N LYS A 250 -15.38 7.24 -3.29
CA LYS A 250 -16.10 8.47 -3.66
C LYS A 250 -15.54 9.08 -4.94
N MET A 251 -14.91 8.27 -5.78
CA MET A 251 -14.51 8.67 -7.12
C MET A 251 -15.79 9.05 -7.87
N ASN A 252 -15.88 10.30 -8.34
CA ASN A 252 -16.96 10.85 -9.18
C ASN A 252 -18.13 11.57 -8.51
N GLN A 253 -18.04 12.00 -7.24
CA GLN A 253 -18.92 13.10 -6.81
C GLN A 253 -18.41 14.40 -7.46
N ILE A 254 -19.26 15.06 -8.26
CA ILE A 254 -18.93 16.33 -8.91
C ILE A 254 -18.47 17.32 -7.83
N GLY A 255 -17.18 17.69 -7.85
CA GLY A 255 -16.57 18.62 -6.88
C GLY A 255 -15.70 17.98 -5.78
N THR A 256 -15.48 16.66 -5.76
CA THR A 256 -14.49 16.03 -4.86
C THR A 256 -13.08 16.04 -5.46
N ASP A 257 -12.07 16.25 -4.60
CA ASP A 257 -10.66 16.16 -4.96
C ASP A 257 -10.35 14.72 -5.44
N PRO A 258 -9.84 14.53 -6.68
CA PRO A 258 -9.53 13.20 -7.22
C PRO A 258 -8.46 12.45 -6.42
N ASP A 259 -7.65 13.16 -5.63
CA ASP A 259 -6.63 12.55 -4.78
C ASP A 259 -7.15 12.19 -3.37
N ALA A 260 -8.35 12.63 -2.97
CA ALA A 260 -8.88 12.39 -1.62
C ALA A 260 -9.00 10.90 -1.31
N TYR A 261 -9.44 10.09 -2.27
CA TYR A 261 -9.48 8.63 -2.13
C TYR A 261 -8.09 8.06 -1.86
N TRP A 262 -7.09 8.45 -2.66
CA TRP A 262 -5.72 7.95 -2.53
C TRP A 262 -5.05 8.42 -1.24
N GLN A 263 -5.40 9.60 -0.72
CA GLN A 263 -4.95 10.07 0.58
C GLN A 263 -5.48 9.15 1.70
N ASP A 264 -6.79 8.87 1.73
CA ASP A 264 -7.35 7.97 2.74
C ASP A 264 -6.87 6.53 2.57
N PHE A 265 -6.71 6.06 1.33
CA PHE A 265 -6.19 4.73 1.05
C PHE A 265 -4.73 4.60 1.50
N ALA A 266 -3.92 5.65 1.33
CA ALA A 266 -2.56 5.69 1.84
C ALA A 266 -2.47 5.62 3.37
N ARG A 267 -3.34 6.35 4.07
CA ARG A 267 -3.46 6.27 5.54
C ARG A 267 -3.86 4.87 5.99
N TYR A 268 -4.70 4.20 5.21
CA TYR A 268 -5.11 2.82 5.48
C TYR A 268 -3.99 1.81 5.26
N VAL A 269 -3.29 1.86 4.12
CA VAL A 269 -2.13 1.00 3.81
C VAL A 269 -1.03 1.18 4.85
N TRP A 270 -0.77 2.42 5.28
CA TRP A 270 0.14 2.69 6.39
C TRP A 270 -0.25 1.89 7.63
N ASN A 271 -1.50 2.01 8.09
CA ASN A 271 -1.97 1.27 9.25
C ASN A 271 -1.75 -0.24 9.12
N GLN A 272 -2.11 -0.83 7.96
CA GLN A 272 -1.98 -2.28 7.74
C GLN A 272 -0.51 -2.74 7.80
N ILE A 273 0.40 -2.02 7.16
CA ILE A 273 1.83 -2.36 7.18
C ILE A 273 2.43 -2.12 8.58
N THR A 274 2.08 -1.06 9.30
CA THR A 274 2.68 -0.82 10.62
C THR A 274 2.19 -1.75 11.72
N LEU A 275 0.95 -2.24 11.64
CA LEU A 275 0.41 -3.18 12.62
C LEU A 275 0.96 -4.61 12.46
N GLY A 276 1.75 -4.87 11.40
CA GLY A 276 2.22 -6.22 11.12
C GLY A 276 1.06 -7.17 10.76
N ASN A 277 -0.08 -6.62 10.34
CA ASN A 277 -1.16 -7.40 9.75
C ASN A 277 -0.71 -7.72 8.33
N TYR A 278 0.22 -8.67 8.17
CA TYR A 278 0.62 -9.28 6.90
C TYR A 278 1.15 -10.67 7.19
#